data_AF-A0A2E7ERS8-F1
#
_entry.id   AF-A0A2E7ERS8-F1
#
_cell.length_a   1.000
_cell.length_b   1.000
_cell.length_c   1.000
_cell.angle_alpha   90.00
_cell.angle_beta   90.00
_cell.angle_gamma   90.00
#
_symmetry.space_group_name_H-M   'P 1'
#
loop_
_entity.id
_entity.type
_entity.pdbx_description
1 polymer ?
#
loop_
_entity_poly.entity_id
_entity_poly.type
_entity_poly.pdbx_seq_one_letter_code
_entity_poly.pdbx_strand_id
1 'polypeptide(L)'
;MVHSFAEQTLQFAEFDEGEVAKLAAALGAAVRLVEAAVEKGGDVGLPVTIAATIDDVAVEFAVLEQGRPLGEGDENQGVGDIPERIRPSRIFDRVWWVHRGPAGSELHLRKTRPHPEISILTAAAVRYDAEASERVEQESETEPSGEYRMRPFQEGDALEISRCIYEAYGYTYPNPDLFYPERIIALNRDGRLRSLVAESPGGDVVGHYALERPDLGPIAESGQAVVHHAHRGHGLMRLMRTAVEEDGRRLGLLGIWSQPTARHPFSQKMNLGFGSVPCGLSIGTTPASTVLRGDEDQHDDKPLRQSCFLYWHPLTPEEPLTASIPESFLPIVTELYEVRGREVKFETELRYAPSFADVAAAVHTVFDHVRNLGRIWVDGIGDSTADVIDEAVRVMQEAAGAEFVFVDLPIDDPACAVTATELLSDGFLFSGIGPRFHVRGDTAEDSLRLQKPLAGFDREGLVAEGELGQKLVDFILGA
;
A
#
# COMPACT_ATOMS: atom_id res chain seq x y z
N MET A 1 16.11 5.20 -24.27
CA MET A 1 15.44 4.20 -23.42
C MET A 1 16.46 3.24 -22.80
N VAL A 2 17.15 2.39 -23.59
CA VAL A 2 18.16 1.43 -23.07
C VAL A 2 19.27 2.09 -22.25
N HIS A 3 19.83 3.21 -22.72
CA HIS A 3 20.91 3.92 -22.01
C HIS A 3 20.45 4.42 -20.63
N SER A 4 19.30 5.10 -20.58
CA SER A 4 18.72 5.62 -19.34
C SER A 4 18.33 4.51 -18.37
N PHE A 5 17.81 3.38 -18.87
CA PHE A 5 17.54 2.19 -18.05
C PHE A 5 18.83 1.63 -17.43
N ALA A 6 19.90 1.51 -18.24
CA ALA A 6 21.19 1.02 -17.77
C ALA A 6 21.80 1.94 -16.72
N GLU A 7 21.80 3.25 -16.96
CA GLU A 7 22.33 4.25 -16.02
C GLU A 7 21.62 4.19 -14.67
N GLN A 8 20.28 4.16 -14.68
CA GLN A 8 19.49 4.06 -13.45
C GLN A 8 19.77 2.75 -12.69
N THR A 9 19.83 1.63 -13.40
CA THR A 9 20.12 0.32 -12.80
C THR A 9 21.51 0.29 -12.16
N LEU A 10 22.52 0.84 -12.83
CA LEU A 10 23.90 0.86 -12.36
C LEU A 10 24.12 1.87 -11.22
N GLN A 11 23.42 3.00 -11.25
CA GLN A 11 23.40 3.95 -10.13
C GLN A 11 22.74 3.32 -8.89
N PHE A 12 21.63 2.59 -9.08
CA PHE A 12 20.98 1.86 -7.99
C PHE A 12 21.89 0.77 -7.40
N ALA A 13 22.69 0.12 -8.24
CA ALA A 13 23.70 -0.85 -7.80
C ALA A 13 25.00 -0.21 -7.25
N GLU A 14 25.03 1.11 -7.10
CA GLU A 14 26.13 1.91 -6.55
C GLU A 14 27.45 1.85 -7.32
N PHE A 15 27.41 1.74 -8.64
CA PHE A 15 28.59 1.98 -9.46
C PHE A 15 28.93 3.49 -9.50
N ASP A 16 30.22 3.83 -9.54
CA ASP A 16 30.63 5.23 -9.70
C ASP A 16 30.24 5.79 -11.08
N GLU A 17 30.05 7.11 -11.20
CA GLU A 17 29.61 7.75 -12.45
C GLU A 17 30.48 7.39 -13.67
N GLY A 18 31.78 7.20 -13.46
CA GLY A 18 32.73 6.83 -14.51
C GLY A 18 32.58 5.38 -14.96
N GLU A 19 32.17 4.48 -14.07
CA GLU A 19 31.83 3.09 -14.37
C GLU A 19 30.41 2.96 -14.95
N VAL A 20 29.44 3.71 -14.42
CA VAL A 20 28.06 3.77 -14.93
C VAL A 20 28.04 4.09 -16.42
N ALA A 21 28.71 5.16 -16.84
CA ALA A 21 28.74 5.57 -18.25
C ALA A 21 29.36 4.48 -19.16
N LYS A 22 30.40 3.80 -18.67
CA LYS A 22 31.09 2.73 -19.42
C LYS A 22 30.22 1.48 -19.55
N LEU A 23 29.61 1.04 -18.44
CA LEU A 23 28.74 -0.14 -18.38
C LEU A 23 27.45 0.08 -19.19
N ALA A 24 26.84 1.27 -19.10
CA ALA A 24 25.67 1.64 -19.88
C ALA A 24 25.96 1.66 -21.40
N ALA A 25 27.09 2.24 -21.80
CA ALA A 25 27.53 2.22 -23.19
C ALA A 25 27.80 0.79 -23.71
N ALA A 26 28.38 -0.06 -22.87
CA ALA A 26 28.66 -1.46 -23.19
C ALA A 26 27.37 -2.29 -23.33
N LEU A 27 26.38 -2.10 -22.45
CA LEU A 27 25.06 -2.74 -22.60
C LEU A 27 24.37 -2.28 -23.89
N GLY A 28 24.38 -0.97 -24.17
CA GLY A 28 23.82 -0.45 -25.41
C GLY A 28 24.49 -1.01 -26.66
N ALA A 29 25.80 -1.29 -26.61
CA ALA A 29 26.50 -1.97 -27.70
C ALA A 29 26.09 -3.45 -27.82
N ALA A 30 25.91 -4.16 -26.71
CA ALA A 30 25.44 -5.54 -26.70
C ALA A 30 24.03 -5.68 -27.31
N VAL A 31 23.10 -4.80 -26.93
CA VAL A 31 21.73 -4.79 -27.50
C VAL A 31 21.76 -4.60 -29.02
N ARG A 32 22.52 -3.61 -29.51
CA ARG A 32 22.67 -3.37 -30.97
C ARG A 32 23.27 -4.56 -31.71
N LEU A 33 24.15 -5.33 -31.05
CA LEU A 33 24.72 -6.55 -31.64
C LEU A 33 23.68 -7.66 -31.75
N VAL A 34 22.83 -7.82 -30.74
CA VAL A 34 21.71 -8.76 -30.76
C VAL A 34 20.73 -8.38 -31.86
N GLU A 35 20.29 -7.12 -31.90
CA GLU A 35 19.39 -6.60 -32.96
C GLU A 35 19.96 -6.85 -34.37
N ALA A 36 21.24 -6.51 -34.60
CA ALA A 36 21.88 -6.72 -35.90
C ALA A 36 22.04 -8.20 -36.27
N ALA A 37 22.17 -9.09 -35.29
CA ALA A 37 22.24 -10.53 -35.52
C ALA A 37 20.88 -11.11 -35.91
N VAL A 38 19.81 -10.66 -35.24
CA VAL A 38 18.41 -10.99 -35.55
C VAL A 38 18.04 -10.54 -36.97
N GLU A 39 18.38 -9.29 -37.32
CA GLU A 39 18.13 -8.75 -38.67
C GLU A 39 18.85 -9.54 -39.77
N LYS A 40 20.13 -9.92 -39.54
CA LYS A 40 20.90 -10.76 -40.49
C LYS A 40 20.33 -12.17 -40.63
N GLY A 41 19.64 -12.68 -39.60
CA GLY A 41 18.93 -13.95 -39.62
C GLY A 41 17.68 -13.95 -40.51
N GLY A 42 17.24 -12.76 -40.96
CA GLY A 42 16.03 -12.57 -41.76
C GLY A 42 14.79 -12.22 -40.92
N ASP A 43 14.93 -12.08 -39.61
CA ASP A 43 13.84 -11.86 -38.66
C ASP A 43 13.70 -10.36 -38.31
N VAL A 44 13.45 -9.53 -39.34
CA VAL A 44 13.42 -8.06 -39.20
C VAL A 44 12.23 -7.60 -38.37
N GLY A 45 12.50 -6.76 -37.35
CA GLY A 45 11.47 -6.10 -36.54
C GLY A 45 10.97 -6.89 -35.34
N LEU A 46 11.65 -7.98 -34.95
CA LEU A 46 11.34 -8.66 -33.69
C LEU A 46 11.71 -7.79 -32.47
N PRO A 47 10.84 -7.71 -31.45
CA PRO A 47 11.13 -6.98 -30.24
C PRO A 47 12.24 -7.67 -29.43
N VAL A 48 13.17 -6.88 -28.91
CA VAL A 48 14.18 -7.32 -27.94
C VAL A 48 13.76 -6.85 -26.55
N THR A 49 13.76 -7.77 -25.59
CA THR A 49 13.43 -7.46 -24.18
C THR A 49 14.71 -7.36 -23.39
N ILE A 50 14.81 -6.34 -22.52
CA ILE A 50 15.97 -6.12 -21.66
C ILE A 50 15.50 -6.16 -20.22
N ALA A 51 16.12 -7.01 -19.41
CA ALA A 51 15.88 -7.12 -17.98
C ALA A 51 17.19 -6.91 -17.22
N ALA A 52 17.07 -6.54 -15.95
CA ALA A 52 18.20 -6.49 -15.03
C ALA A 52 17.81 -7.13 -13.70
N THR A 53 18.77 -7.81 -13.10
CA THR A 53 18.70 -8.35 -11.74
C THR A 53 19.89 -7.84 -10.95
N ILE A 54 19.65 -7.41 -9.72
CA ILE A 54 20.68 -6.90 -8.82
C ILE A 54 20.64 -7.81 -7.59
N ASP A 55 21.75 -8.47 -7.29
CA ASP A 55 21.91 -9.27 -6.08
C ASP A 55 22.96 -8.63 -5.15
N ASP A 56 23.22 -9.27 -4.01
CA ASP A 56 24.21 -8.82 -3.04
C ASP A 56 25.63 -8.78 -3.65
N VAL A 57 25.92 -9.49 -4.74
CA VAL A 57 27.27 -9.62 -5.32
C VAL A 57 27.42 -8.95 -6.68
N ALA A 58 26.37 -8.81 -7.48
CA ALA A 58 26.46 -8.40 -8.89
C ALA A 58 25.19 -7.74 -9.44
N VAL A 59 25.36 -7.08 -10.57
CA VAL A 59 24.30 -6.72 -11.51
C VAL A 59 24.39 -7.64 -12.71
N GLU A 60 23.25 -8.14 -13.16
CA GLU A 60 23.13 -8.98 -14.35
C GLU A 60 22.08 -8.40 -15.29
N PHE A 61 22.48 -8.10 -16.52
CA PHE A 61 21.57 -7.72 -17.60
C PHE A 61 21.29 -8.91 -18.48
N ALA A 62 20.02 -9.09 -18.86
CA ALA A 62 19.58 -10.10 -19.81
C ALA A 62 18.93 -9.43 -21.02
N VAL A 63 19.34 -9.85 -22.23
CA VAL A 63 18.82 -9.35 -23.51
C VAL A 63 18.21 -10.51 -24.29
N LEU A 64 16.88 -10.59 -24.30
CA LEU A 64 16.11 -11.69 -24.89
C LEU A 64 15.61 -11.33 -26.30
N GLU A 65 15.81 -12.24 -27.25
CA GLU A 65 15.31 -12.16 -28.61
C GLU A 65 14.63 -13.48 -29.05
N GLN A 66 13.71 -13.41 -30.03
CA GLN A 66 12.91 -14.56 -30.51
C GLN A 66 13.17 -14.94 -31.98
N GLY A 67 14.27 -14.48 -32.56
CA GLY A 67 14.71 -14.85 -33.89
C GLY A 67 15.35 -16.24 -33.91
N ARG A 68 16.09 -16.50 -35.00
CA ARG A 68 16.91 -17.72 -35.09
C ARG A 68 17.87 -17.82 -33.90
N PRO A 69 17.98 -19.00 -33.25
CA PRO A 69 18.83 -19.17 -32.08
C PRO A 69 20.25 -18.62 -32.27
N LEU A 70 20.65 -17.75 -31.35
CA LEU A 70 21.94 -17.07 -31.34
C LEU A 70 22.87 -17.67 -30.29
N GLY A 71 24.17 -17.75 -30.61
CA GLY A 71 25.20 -18.26 -29.70
C GLY A 71 25.36 -19.79 -29.73
N GLU A 72 26.58 -20.26 -29.47
CA GLU A 72 26.85 -21.68 -29.23
C GLU A 72 26.54 -21.97 -27.75
N GLY A 73 25.52 -22.79 -27.50
CA GLY A 73 25.17 -23.19 -26.14
C GLY A 73 26.10 -24.30 -25.63
N ASP A 74 26.68 -24.11 -24.44
CA ASP A 74 27.08 -25.24 -23.60
C ASP A 74 26.89 -24.87 -22.12
N GLU A 75 26.15 -25.70 -21.40
CA GLU A 75 25.82 -25.52 -19.97
C GLU A 75 27.01 -25.81 -19.05
N ASN A 76 28.16 -26.31 -19.55
CA ASN A 76 29.23 -26.77 -18.66
C ASN A 76 30.69 -26.57 -19.09
N GLN A 77 31.01 -25.89 -20.19
CA GLN A 77 32.40 -25.53 -20.51
C GLN A 77 32.51 -24.10 -21.02
N GLY A 78 33.41 -23.32 -20.42
CA GLY A 78 33.70 -21.97 -20.86
C GLY A 78 34.21 -21.93 -22.31
N VAL A 79 33.83 -20.83 -22.98
CA VAL A 79 34.24 -20.36 -24.32
C VAL A 79 33.34 -20.87 -25.47
N GLY A 80 32.38 -20.04 -25.85
CA GLY A 80 31.85 -19.91 -27.22
C GLY A 80 32.23 -18.52 -27.76
N ASP A 81 32.88 -18.46 -28.91
CA ASP A 81 33.57 -17.27 -29.41
C ASP A 81 32.64 -16.09 -29.77
N ILE A 82 32.67 -15.04 -28.94
CA ILE A 82 32.41 -13.67 -29.40
C ILE A 82 33.70 -13.21 -30.11
N PRO A 83 33.66 -12.80 -31.40
CA PRO A 83 34.85 -12.39 -32.13
C PRO A 83 35.70 -11.40 -31.34
N GLU A 84 36.99 -11.71 -31.18
CA GLU A 84 37.97 -10.99 -30.35
C GLU A 84 38.02 -9.47 -30.59
N ARG A 85 37.58 -9.02 -31.77
CA ARG A 85 37.53 -7.60 -32.17
C ARG A 85 36.41 -6.78 -31.53
N ILE A 86 35.42 -7.40 -30.87
CA ILE A 86 34.21 -6.71 -30.35
C ILE A 86 33.76 -7.28 -28.98
N ARG A 87 34.67 -7.83 -28.17
CA ARG A 87 34.32 -8.27 -26.80
C ARG A 87 34.07 -7.05 -25.89
N PRO A 88 32.91 -6.96 -25.19
CA PRO A 88 32.75 -6.10 -24.01
C PRO A 88 33.54 -6.61 -22.79
N SER A 89 34.32 -7.70 -22.94
CA SER A 89 34.91 -8.54 -21.87
C SER A 89 35.99 -7.87 -21.01
N ARG A 90 36.12 -6.56 -21.03
CA ARG A 90 36.88 -5.82 -20.00
C ARG A 90 35.98 -5.06 -19.05
N ILE A 91 34.74 -4.79 -19.45
CA ILE A 91 33.77 -4.03 -18.66
C ILE A 91 32.86 -4.97 -17.87
N PHE A 92 32.25 -5.97 -18.52
CA PHE A 92 31.48 -7.02 -17.84
C PHE A 92 32.39 -8.20 -17.46
N ASP A 93 32.17 -8.76 -16.28
CA ASP A 93 33.00 -9.85 -15.75
C ASP A 93 32.66 -11.17 -16.43
N ARG A 94 31.40 -11.34 -16.85
CA ARG A 94 30.95 -12.51 -17.60
C ARG A 94 29.90 -12.12 -18.64
N VAL A 95 29.99 -12.72 -19.82
CA VAL A 95 28.99 -12.60 -20.89
C VAL A 95 28.74 -13.99 -21.48
N TRP A 96 27.49 -14.42 -21.56
CA TRP A 96 27.13 -15.76 -22.06
C TRP A 96 25.71 -15.81 -22.64
N TRP A 97 25.42 -16.84 -23.44
CA TRP A 97 24.09 -17.09 -23.99
C TRP A 97 23.35 -18.15 -23.17
N VAL A 98 22.04 -17.96 -23.04
CA VAL A 98 21.09 -18.93 -22.47
C VAL A 98 19.98 -19.19 -23.49
N HIS A 99 19.75 -20.45 -23.83
CA HIS A 99 18.68 -20.86 -24.74
C HIS A 99 17.40 -21.15 -23.95
N ARG A 100 16.34 -20.38 -24.17
CA ARG A 100 15.05 -20.49 -23.46
C ARG A 100 14.02 -21.34 -24.21
N GLY A 101 14.48 -22.19 -25.14
CA GLY A 101 13.61 -23.02 -25.97
C GLY A 101 12.69 -22.15 -26.85
N PRO A 102 11.35 -22.34 -26.82
CA PRO A 102 10.42 -21.52 -27.61
C PRO A 102 10.45 -20.02 -27.29
N ALA A 103 11.01 -19.63 -26.15
CA ALA A 103 11.10 -18.23 -25.74
C ALA A 103 12.26 -17.47 -26.40
N GLY A 104 13.18 -18.17 -27.10
CA GLY A 104 14.28 -17.57 -27.85
C GLY A 104 15.64 -17.64 -27.17
N SER A 105 16.60 -16.80 -27.59
CA SER A 105 17.97 -16.76 -27.05
C SER A 105 18.18 -15.52 -26.21
N GLU A 106 18.87 -15.68 -25.07
CA GLU A 106 19.07 -14.63 -24.09
C GLU A 106 20.56 -14.38 -23.86
N LEU A 107 21.04 -13.17 -24.10
CA LEU A 107 22.40 -12.75 -23.81
C LEU A 107 22.49 -12.18 -22.40
N HIS A 108 23.27 -12.80 -21.53
CA HIS A 108 23.53 -12.36 -20.17
C HIS A 108 24.84 -11.60 -20.07
N LEU A 109 24.85 -10.48 -19.34
CA LEU A 109 26.01 -9.67 -19.03
C LEU A 109 26.07 -9.39 -17.52
N ARG A 110 27.04 -9.99 -16.82
CA ARG A 110 27.19 -9.87 -15.35
C ARG A 110 28.38 -9.01 -14.97
N LYS A 111 28.19 -8.12 -13.99
CA LYS A 111 29.22 -7.28 -13.38
C LYS A 111 29.12 -7.31 -11.86
N THR A 112 30.23 -7.64 -11.20
CA THR A 112 30.38 -7.65 -9.74
C THR A 112 30.24 -6.24 -9.20
N ARG A 113 29.50 -6.09 -8.10
CA ARG A 113 29.27 -4.81 -7.43
C ARG A 113 30.49 -4.40 -6.58
N PRO A 114 30.72 -3.08 -6.43
CA PRO A 114 31.82 -2.57 -5.61
C PRO A 114 31.59 -2.75 -4.09
N HIS A 115 30.32 -2.83 -3.65
CA HIS A 115 29.93 -2.93 -2.24
C HIS A 115 28.92 -4.08 -2.01
N PRO A 116 29.38 -5.31 -1.77
CA PRO A 116 28.52 -6.49 -1.79
C PRO A 116 27.70 -6.73 -0.50
N GLU A 117 27.22 -5.68 0.17
CA GLU A 117 26.35 -5.84 1.33
C GLU A 117 24.88 -5.53 0.98
N ILE A 118 23.97 -6.39 1.44
CA ILE A 118 22.53 -6.24 1.19
C ILE A 118 21.93 -5.03 1.91
N SER A 119 22.48 -4.65 3.07
CA SER A 119 22.10 -3.45 3.84
C SER A 119 22.24 -2.16 3.03
N ILE A 120 23.21 -2.13 2.12
CA ILE A 120 23.49 -1.01 1.22
C ILE A 120 22.45 -0.95 0.10
N LEU A 121 21.98 -2.10 -0.42
CA LEU A 121 20.85 -2.14 -1.36
C LEU A 121 19.56 -1.66 -0.69
N THR A 122 19.31 -2.06 0.56
CA THR A 122 18.16 -1.57 1.32
C THR A 122 18.22 -0.06 1.50
N ALA A 123 19.39 0.49 1.85
CA ALA A 123 19.57 1.94 1.97
C ALA A 123 19.43 2.67 0.63
N ALA A 124 19.93 2.10 -0.47
CA ALA A 124 19.80 2.64 -1.81
C ALA A 124 18.35 2.58 -2.32
N ALA A 125 17.60 1.53 -2.00
CA ALA A 125 16.16 1.42 -2.27
C ALA A 125 15.36 2.49 -1.51
N VAL A 126 15.61 2.63 -0.20
CA VAL A 126 14.97 3.67 0.62
C VAL A 126 15.31 5.08 0.11
N ARG A 127 16.57 5.32 -0.28
CA ARG A 127 16.98 6.59 -0.91
C ARG A 127 16.32 6.80 -2.25
N TYR A 128 16.21 5.78 -3.09
CA TYR A 128 15.54 5.88 -4.38
C TYR A 128 14.05 6.20 -4.19
N ASP A 129 13.38 5.58 -3.24
CA ASP A 129 12.00 5.87 -2.88
C ASP A 129 11.85 7.29 -2.33
N ALA A 130 12.80 7.75 -1.50
CA ALA A 130 12.83 9.13 -1.01
C ALA A 130 13.07 10.13 -2.14
N GLU A 131 14.04 9.91 -3.03
CA GLU A 131 14.35 10.74 -4.19
C GLU A 131 13.24 10.68 -5.26
N ALA A 132 12.52 9.56 -5.37
CA ALA A 132 11.32 9.44 -6.19
C ALA A 132 10.15 10.21 -5.56
N SER A 133 10.02 10.18 -4.23
CA SER A 133 9.04 10.98 -3.49
C SER A 133 9.32 12.49 -3.62
N GLU A 134 10.57 12.92 -3.50
CA GLU A 134 10.98 14.30 -3.70
C GLU A 134 10.77 14.76 -5.15
N ARG A 135 11.01 13.89 -6.14
CA ARG A 135 10.68 14.15 -7.54
C ARG A 135 9.17 14.28 -7.76
N VAL A 136 8.34 13.44 -7.14
CA VAL A 136 6.88 13.55 -7.21
C VAL A 136 6.37 14.83 -6.53
N GLU A 137 6.98 15.25 -5.42
CA GLU A 137 6.67 16.53 -4.75
C GLU A 137 7.10 17.74 -5.58
N GLN A 138 8.31 17.73 -6.16
CA GLN A 138 8.80 18.83 -7.01
C GLN A 138 8.08 18.89 -8.37
N GLU A 139 7.67 17.76 -8.93
CA GLU A 139 6.85 17.71 -10.14
C GLU A 139 5.39 18.13 -9.85
N SER A 140 4.91 18.03 -8.59
CA SER A 140 3.58 18.48 -8.19
C SER A 140 3.32 19.99 -8.33
N GLU A 141 4.37 20.79 -8.54
CA GLU A 141 4.26 22.23 -8.85
C GLU A 141 4.07 22.52 -10.35
N THR A 142 4.15 21.52 -11.22
CA THR A 142 3.94 21.73 -12.66
C THR A 142 2.47 21.57 -13.03
N GLU A 143 1.83 22.66 -13.47
CA GLU A 143 0.50 22.57 -14.07
C GLU A 143 0.55 21.61 -15.28
N PRO A 144 -0.39 20.66 -15.41
CA PRO A 144 -0.33 19.65 -16.44
C PRO A 144 -0.32 20.30 -17.83
N SER A 145 0.63 19.88 -18.67
CA SER A 145 0.66 20.25 -20.10
C SER A 145 -0.45 19.49 -20.85
N GLY A 146 -1.69 19.94 -20.68
CA GLY A 146 -2.90 19.35 -21.25
C GLY A 146 -4.01 19.17 -20.21
N GLU A 147 -5.26 19.41 -20.61
CA GLU A 147 -6.42 19.27 -19.71
C GLU A 147 -6.74 17.79 -19.48
N TYR A 148 -6.15 17.18 -18.45
CA TYR A 148 -6.65 15.92 -17.91
C TYR A 148 -8.07 16.13 -17.39
N ARG A 149 -8.97 15.19 -17.70
CA ARG A 149 -10.37 15.28 -17.29
C ARG A 149 -10.67 14.28 -16.17
N MET A 150 -11.08 14.78 -15.02
CA MET A 150 -11.66 13.95 -13.95
C MET A 150 -13.13 13.70 -14.26
N ARG A 151 -13.54 12.44 -14.35
CA ARG A 151 -14.94 12.10 -14.62
C ARG A 151 -15.38 10.82 -13.91
N PRO A 152 -16.70 10.65 -13.68
CA PRO A 152 -17.24 9.38 -13.20
C PRO A 152 -16.87 8.21 -14.11
N PHE A 153 -16.72 7.06 -13.48
CA PHE A 153 -16.58 5.77 -14.15
C PHE A 153 -17.73 5.48 -15.13
N GLN A 154 -17.37 4.85 -16.24
CA GLN A 154 -18.25 4.25 -17.23
C GLN A 154 -17.86 2.78 -17.39
N GLU A 155 -18.80 1.92 -17.76
CA GLU A 155 -18.53 0.46 -17.82
C GLU A 155 -17.37 0.09 -18.75
N GLY A 156 -17.14 0.87 -19.81
CA GLY A 156 -16.00 0.69 -20.72
C GLY A 156 -14.63 0.97 -20.10
N ASP A 157 -14.55 1.68 -18.97
CA ASP A 157 -13.29 2.02 -18.30
C ASP A 157 -12.73 0.84 -17.49
N ALA A 158 -13.56 -0.16 -17.17
CA ALA A 158 -13.22 -1.19 -16.19
C ALA A 158 -11.95 -1.97 -16.54
N LEU A 159 -11.75 -2.27 -17.82
CA LEU A 159 -10.56 -2.96 -18.29
C LEU A 159 -9.28 -2.11 -18.11
N GLU A 160 -9.35 -0.81 -18.41
CA GLU A 160 -8.20 0.08 -18.25
C GLU A 160 -7.88 0.34 -16.77
N ILE A 161 -8.88 0.36 -15.88
CA ILE A 161 -8.65 0.39 -14.43
C ILE A 161 -7.87 -0.85 -13.99
N SER A 162 -8.29 -2.05 -14.41
CA SER A 162 -7.57 -3.29 -14.08
C SER A 162 -6.14 -3.30 -14.62
N ARG A 163 -5.91 -2.79 -15.83
CA ARG A 163 -4.57 -2.64 -16.41
C ARG A 163 -3.72 -1.66 -15.62
N CYS A 164 -4.25 -0.49 -15.29
CA CYS A 164 -3.53 0.53 -14.52
C CYS A 164 -3.12 0.00 -13.13
N ILE A 165 -4.01 -0.75 -12.45
CA ILE A 165 -3.70 -1.44 -11.19
C ILE A 165 -2.58 -2.46 -11.37
N TYR A 166 -2.67 -3.32 -12.39
CA TYR A 166 -1.63 -4.31 -12.69
C TYR A 166 -0.28 -3.67 -13.06
N GLU A 167 -0.28 -2.59 -13.83
CA GLU A 167 0.95 -1.89 -14.21
C GLU A 167 1.59 -1.20 -13.01
N ALA A 168 0.80 -0.69 -12.07
CA ALA A 168 1.28 -0.07 -10.85
C ALA A 168 1.81 -1.09 -9.84
N TYR A 169 1.08 -2.19 -9.61
CA TYR A 169 1.30 -3.08 -8.47
C TYR A 169 1.55 -4.54 -8.86
N GLY A 170 1.51 -4.91 -10.14
CA GLY A 170 1.49 -6.31 -10.55
C GLY A 170 0.30 -7.05 -9.92
N TYR A 171 0.49 -8.31 -9.53
CA TYR A 171 -0.52 -9.10 -8.80
C TYR A 171 -0.49 -8.89 -7.28
N THR A 172 0.26 -7.90 -6.80
CA THR A 172 0.43 -7.65 -5.38
C THR A 172 -0.63 -6.73 -4.75
N TYR A 173 -1.51 -6.16 -5.58
CA TYR A 173 -2.56 -5.28 -5.09
C TYR A 173 -3.55 -6.04 -4.20
N PRO A 174 -3.86 -5.55 -2.98
CA PRO A 174 -4.57 -6.34 -1.97
C PRO A 174 -6.06 -6.55 -2.28
N ASN A 175 -6.68 -5.71 -3.12
CA ASN A 175 -8.06 -5.94 -3.53
C ASN A 175 -8.13 -6.74 -4.85
N PRO A 176 -8.51 -8.02 -4.82
CA PRO A 176 -8.62 -8.82 -6.03
C PRO A 176 -9.72 -8.32 -6.99
N ASP A 177 -10.74 -7.62 -6.50
CA ASP A 177 -11.87 -7.15 -7.30
C ASP A 177 -11.43 -6.23 -8.44
N LEU A 178 -10.33 -5.48 -8.26
CA LEU A 178 -9.81 -4.58 -9.28
C LEU A 178 -9.10 -5.28 -10.43
N PHE A 179 -8.86 -6.60 -10.36
CA PHE A 179 -8.35 -7.38 -11.49
C PHE A 179 -9.46 -7.94 -12.40
N TYR A 180 -10.73 -7.80 -12.01
CA TYR A 180 -11.87 -8.33 -12.77
C TYR A 180 -12.79 -7.19 -13.22
N PRO A 181 -12.73 -6.77 -14.49
CA PRO A 181 -13.55 -5.68 -15.02
C PRO A 181 -15.06 -5.83 -14.70
N GLU A 182 -15.59 -7.05 -14.76
CA GLU A 182 -16.99 -7.34 -14.47
C GLU A 182 -17.35 -7.08 -12.99
N ARG A 183 -16.41 -7.30 -12.07
CA ARG A 183 -16.59 -7.01 -10.64
C ARG A 183 -16.55 -5.52 -10.38
N ILE A 184 -15.63 -4.79 -11.02
CA ILE A 184 -15.58 -3.31 -10.96
C ILE A 184 -16.92 -2.73 -11.45
N ILE A 185 -17.44 -3.22 -12.58
CA ILE A 185 -18.74 -2.81 -13.12
C ILE A 185 -19.87 -3.10 -12.12
N ALA A 186 -19.94 -4.32 -11.58
CA ALA A 186 -20.98 -4.70 -10.63
C ALA A 186 -20.95 -3.84 -9.36
N LEU A 187 -19.77 -3.65 -8.76
CA LEU A 187 -19.60 -2.83 -7.56
C LEU A 187 -19.98 -1.37 -7.80
N ASN A 188 -19.67 -0.81 -8.98
CA ASN A 188 -20.09 0.54 -9.35
C ASN A 188 -21.59 0.67 -9.58
N ARG A 189 -22.22 -0.32 -10.22
CA ARG A 189 -23.70 -0.34 -10.39
C ARG A 189 -24.42 -0.41 -9.05
N ASP A 190 -23.90 -1.20 -8.12
CA ASP A 190 -24.49 -1.40 -6.80
C ASP A 190 -24.16 -0.25 -5.82
N GLY A 191 -23.29 0.69 -6.22
CA GLY A 191 -22.85 1.82 -5.40
C GLY A 191 -21.89 1.47 -4.26
N ARG A 192 -21.46 0.20 -4.18
CA ARG A 192 -20.49 -0.31 -3.21
C ARG A 192 -19.06 0.09 -3.54
N LEU A 193 -18.83 0.47 -4.79
CA LEU A 193 -17.65 1.19 -5.23
C LEU A 193 -18.11 2.43 -5.98
N ARG A 194 -17.47 3.57 -5.75
CA ARG A 194 -17.75 4.79 -6.49
C ARG A 194 -16.46 5.28 -7.12
N SER A 195 -16.22 4.81 -8.34
CA SER A 195 -14.99 5.06 -9.08
C SER A 195 -15.03 6.37 -9.86
N LEU A 196 -13.92 7.09 -9.80
CA LEU A 196 -13.58 8.22 -10.67
C LEU A 196 -12.32 7.87 -11.45
N VAL A 197 -12.24 8.36 -12.68
CA VAL A 197 -11.08 8.16 -13.55
C VAL A 197 -10.47 9.50 -13.95
N ALA A 198 -9.15 9.49 -14.08
CA ALA A 198 -8.41 10.54 -14.76
C ALA A 198 -8.22 10.14 -16.22
N GLU A 199 -8.79 10.93 -17.13
CA GLU A 199 -8.64 10.74 -18.58
C GLU A 199 -7.56 11.68 -19.12
N SER A 200 -6.64 11.15 -19.92
CA SER A 200 -5.61 11.93 -20.61
C SER A 200 -6.21 12.76 -21.76
N PRO A 201 -5.50 13.77 -22.28
CA PRO A 201 -5.94 14.47 -23.50
C PRO A 201 -6.13 13.56 -24.72
N GLY A 202 -5.49 12.39 -24.74
CA GLY A 202 -5.66 11.36 -25.77
C GLY A 202 -6.94 10.54 -25.64
N GLY A 203 -7.67 10.66 -24.52
CA GLY A 203 -8.86 9.89 -24.22
C GLY A 203 -8.62 8.62 -23.41
N ASP A 204 -7.37 8.35 -23.02
CA ASP A 204 -7.00 7.14 -22.27
C ASP A 204 -7.26 7.31 -20.77
N VAL A 205 -7.72 6.25 -20.11
CA VAL A 205 -7.82 6.21 -18.64
C VAL A 205 -6.43 5.98 -18.06
N VAL A 206 -5.90 6.98 -17.36
CA VAL A 206 -4.52 7.00 -16.84
C VAL A 206 -4.45 7.08 -15.32
N GLY A 207 -5.59 7.09 -14.65
CA GLY A 207 -5.68 7.06 -13.20
C GLY A 207 -7.07 6.66 -12.74
N HIS A 208 -7.13 6.11 -11.54
CA HIS A 208 -8.36 5.69 -10.88
C HIS A 208 -8.29 6.06 -9.40
N TYR A 209 -9.40 6.53 -8.85
CA TYR A 209 -9.59 6.73 -7.42
C TYR A 209 -11.05 6.42 -7.09
N ALA A 210 -11.30 5.57 -6.09
CA ALA A 210 -12.64 5.22 -5.67
C ALA A 210 -12.92 5.38 -4.18
N LEU A 211 -14.20 5.60 -3.88
CA LEU A 211 -14.79 5.41 -2.54
C LEU A 211 -15.36 4.01 -2.42
N GLU A 212 -14.94 3.27 -1.41
CA GLU A 212 -15.42 1.94 -1.07
C GLU A 212 -16.50 2.04 0.01
N ARG A 213 -17.65 1.43 -0.27
CA ARG A 213 -18.88 1.53 0.54
C ARG A 213 -19.54 0.16 0.63
N PRO A 214 -18.88 -0.86 1.21
CA PRO A 214 -19.37 -2.24 1.19
C PRO A 214 -20.78 -2.38 1.75
N ASP A 215 -21.14 -1.58 2.76
CA ASP A 215 -22.42 -1.61 3.45
C ASP A 215 -23.32 -0.40 3.11
N LEU A 216 -22.92 0.42 2.13
CA LEU A 216 -23.62 1.63 1.69
C LEU A 216 -23.93 2.65 2.82
N GLY A 217 -23.21 2.57 3.94
CA GLY A 217 -23.36 3.46 5.09
C GLY A 217 -22.91 4.91 4.85
N PRO A 218 -22.91 5.73 5.91
CA PRO A 218 -22.68 7.17 5.84
C PRO A 218 -21.20 7.58 5.72
N ILE A 219 -20.29 6.62 5.61
CA ILE A 219 -18.85 6.83 5.43
C ILE A 219 -18.33 5.98 4.28
N ALA A 220 -17.14 6.32 3.79
CA ALA A 220 -16.44 5.52 2.79
C ALA A 220 -14.95 5.39 3.09
N GLU A 221 -14.37 4.28 2.65
CA GLU A 221 -12.91 4.12 2.59
C GLU A 221 -12.39 4.68 1.26
N SER A 222 -11.24 5.33 1.27
CA SER A 222 -10.51 5.73 0.08
C SER A 222 -9.16 5.00 0.01
N GLY A 223 -9.22 3.68 -0.22
CA GLY A 223 -8.04 2.80 -0.32
C GLY A 223 -7.61 2.50 -1.76
N GLN A 224 -8.49 2.75 -2.73
CA GLN A 224 -8.28 2.39 -4.13
C GLN A 224 -7.90 3.58 -4.99
N ALA A 225 -6.60 3.88 -5.04
CA ALA A 225 -6.05 4.96 -5.84
C ALA A 225 -4.82 4.52 -6.64
N VAL A 226 -4.77 4.87 -7.92
CA VAL A 226 -3.64 4.56 -8.80
C VAL A 226 -3.48 5.63 -9.89
N VAL A 227 -2.23 5.92 -10.25
CA VAL A 227 -1.87 6.75 -11.41
C VAL A 227 -0.86 5.97 -12.24
N HIS A 228 -1.14 5.86 -13.53
CA HIS A 228 -0.27 5.23 -14.52
C HIS A 228 1.12 5.89 -14.48
N HIS A 229 2.19 5.08 -14.50
CA HIS A 229 3.57 5.53 -14.30
C HIS A 229 3.97 6.68 -15.23
N ALA A 230 3.61 6.60 -16.52
CA ALA A 230 3.91 7.64 -17.52
C ALA A 230 3.20 8.99 -17.29
N HIS A 231 2.21 9.03 -16.38
CA HIS A 231 1.40 10.22 -16.07
C HIS A 231 1.59 10.70 -14.62
N ARG A 232 2.53 10.10 -13.87
CA ARG A 232 2.94 10.63 -12.56
C ARG A 232 3.58 12.01 -12.71
N GLY A 233 3.70 12.75 -11.61
CA GLY A 233 4.20 14.13 -11.61
C GLY A 233 3.20 15.19 -12.09
N HIS A 234 2.07 14.81 -12.68
CA HIS A 234 1.09 15.78 -13.22
C HIS A 234 -0.01 16.21 -12.22
N GLY A 235 0.22 16.01 -10.92
CA GLY A 235 -0.76 16.36 -9.87
C GLY A 235 -2.08 15.57 -9.88
N LEU A 236 -2.20 14.51 -10.69
CA LEU A 236 -3.47 13.80 -10.93
C LEU A 236 -4.09 13.22 -9.66
N MET A 237 -3.27 12.76 -8.71
CA MET A 237 -3.78 12.21 -7.46
C MET A 237 -4.55 13.25 -6.65
N ARG A 238 -4.08 14.50 -6.62
CA ARG A 238 -4.78 15.61 -5.94
C ARG A 238 -6.08 15.96 -6.64
N LEU A 239 -6.08 16.01 -7.98
CA LEU A 239 -7.28 16.25 -8.77
C LEU A 239 -8.34 15.16 -8.56
N MET A 240 -7.92 13.89 -8.60
CA MET A 240 -8.81 12.75 -8.34
C MET A 240 -9.32 12.76 -6.90
N ARG A 241 -8.48 13.07 -5.91
CA ARG A 241 -8.90 13.20 -4.51
C ARG A 241 -9.99 14.27 -4.36
N THR A 242 -9.79 15.46 -4.92
CA THR A 242 -10.81 16.53 -4.88
C THR A 242 -12.13 16.06 -5.51
N ALA A 243 -12.06 15.40 -6.67
CA ALA A 243 -13.26 14.88 -7.34
C ALA A 243 -13.98 13.81 -6.50
N VAL A 244 -13.22 12.93 -5.83
CA VAL A 244 -13.72 11.90 -4.91
C VAL A 244 -14.42 12.54 -3.71
N GLU A 245 -13.83 13.57 -3.10
CA GLU A 245 -14.44 14.29 -1.97
C GLU A 245 -15.74 15.00 -2.38
N GLU A 246 -15.75 15.67 -3.53
CA GLU A 246 -16.98 16.29 -4.06
C GLU A 246 -18.09 15.27 -4.29
N ASP A 247 -17.73 14.09 -4.80
CA ASP A 247 -18.70 13.03 -5.01
C ASP A 247 -19.21 12.43 -3.69
N GLY A 248 -18.32 12.26 -2.71
CA GLY A 248 -18.70 11.90 -1.35
C GLY A 248 -19.68 12.91 -0.73
N ARG A 249 -19.44 14.22 -0.91
CA ARG A 249 -20.36 15.29 -0.47
C ARG A 249 -21.73 15.18 -1.17
N ARG A 250 -21.75 14.90 -2.49
CA ARG A 250 -23.01 14.69 -3.24
C ARG A 250 -23.79 13.46 -2.77
N LEU A 251 -23.09 12.43 -2.31
CA LEU A 251 -23.68 11.22 -1.73
C LEU A 251 -24.17 11.44 -0.28
N GLY A 252 -23.85 12.57 0.34
CA GLY A 252 -24.20 12.85 1.74
C GLY A 252 -23.34 12.09 2.75
N LEU A 253 -22.11 11.70 2.37
CA LEU A 253 -21.20 11.06 3.31
C LEU A 253 -20.71 12.05 4.37
N LEU A 254 -20.56 11.56 5.61
CA LEU A 254 -20.02 12.32 6.74
C LEU A 254 -18.51 12.55 6.59
N GLY A 255 -17.81 11.60 5.98
CA GLY A 255 -16.38 11.69 5.75
C GLY A 255 -15.80 10.46 5.07
N ILE A 256 -14.49 10.51 4.87
CA ILE A 256 -13.69 9.50 4.20
C ILE A 256 -12.58 9.06 5.15
N TRP A 257 -12.35 7.75 5.24
CA TRP A 257 -11.18 7.21 5.94
C TRP A 257 -10.24 6.48 5.00
N SER A 258 -8.98 6.31 5.41
CA SER A 258 -7.98 5.57 4.66
C SER A 258 -7.01 4.84 5.59
N GLN A 259 -6.36 3.80 5.06
CA GLN A 259 -5.40 2.99 5.81
C GLN A 259 -4.02 2.93 5.13
N PRO A 260 -3.26 4.05 5.13
CA PRO A 260 -1.92 4.05 4.58
C PRO A 260 -1.01 3.09 5.35
N THR A 261 -0.15 2.36 4.64
CA THR A 261 0.84 1.44 5.23
C THR A 261 1.79 2.21 6.16
N ALA A 262 2.15 1.58 7.27
CA ALA A 262 3.13 2.08 8.21
C ALA A 262 4.56 1.66 7.84
N ARG A 263 4.81 1.09 6.65
CA ARG A 263 6.17 0.72 6.20
C ARG A 263 6.95 1.85 5.54
N HIS A 264 6.24 2.80 4.96
CA HIS A 264 6.85 3.95 4.28
C HIS A 264 5.97 5.19 4.43
N PRO A 265 6.55 6.40 4.46
CA PRO A 265 5.81 7.62 4.75
C PRO A 265 4.98 8.13 3.57
N PHE A 266 5.21 7.64 2.34
CA PHE A 266 4.62 8.21 1.11
C PHE A 266 3.10 8.40 1.18
N SER A 267 2.36 7.31 1.42
CA SER A 267 0.90 7.38 1.51
C SER A 267 0.39 8.14 2.75
N GLN A 268 1.20 8.24 3.80
CA GLN A 268 0.88 9.00 5.01
C GLN A 268 1.00 10.52 4.74
N LYS A 269 2.13 10.96 4.17
CA LYS A 269 2.35 12.33 3.69
C LYS A 269 1.27 12.79 2.73
N MET A 270 0.89 11.92 1.80
CA MET A 270 -0.17 12.19 0.85
C MET A 270 -1.52 12.45 1.53
N ASN A 271 -1.90 11.62 2.52
CA ASN A 271 -3.14 11.82 3.28
C ASN A 271 -3.11 13.13 4.09
N LEU A 272 -1.98 13.45 4.74
CA LEU A 272 -1.78 14.73 5.42
C LEU A 272 -1.89 15.91 4.45
N GLY A 273 -1.30 15.80 3.25
CA GLY A 273 -1.38 16.83 2.20
C GLY A 273 -2.79 17.05 1.63
N PHE A 274 -3.68 16.07 1.77
CA PHE A 274 -5.12 16.23 1.50
C PHE A 274 -5.90 16.84 2.68
N GLY A 275 -5.25 17.13 3.79
CA GLY A 275 -5.91 17.59 5.01
C GLY A 275 -6.64 16.48 5.75
N SER A 276 -6.27 15.21 5.51
CA SER A 276 -6.71 14.11 6.38
C SER A 276 -5.84 14.10 7.63
N VAL A 277 -6.41 13.66 8.76
CA VAL A 277 -5.71 13.63 10.05
C VAL A 277 -5.54 12.19 10.53
N PRO A 278 -4.44 11.86 11.22
CA PRO A 278 -4.30 10.55 11.83
C PRO A 278 -5.34 10.37 12.95
N CYS A 279 -5.88 9.17 13.07
CA CYS A 279 -6.86 8.78 14.08
C CYS A 279 -6.46 7.52 14.84
N GLY A 280 -5.53 6.73 14.30
CA GLY A 280 -5.05 5.52 14.96
C GLY A 280 -3.94 4.80 14.21
N LEU A 281 -3.45 3.72 14.81
CA LEU A 281 -2.49 2.79 14.26
C LEU A 281 -2.97 1.36 14.53
N SER A 282 -3.02 0.59 13.46
CA SER A 282 -3.40 -0.81 13.39
C SER A 282 -2.15 -1.67 13.26
N ILE A 283 -1.67 -2.26 14.36
CA ILE A 283 -0.38 -2.98 14.36
C ILE A 283 -0.54 -4.41 13.84
N GLY A 284 0.22 -4.84 12.82
CA GLY A 284 0.10 -6.21 12.30
C GLY A 284 -1.24 -6.54 11.61
N THR A 285 -1.98 -5.54 11.13
CA THR A 285 -3.24 -5.71 10.39
C THR A 285 -3.04 -6.38 9.02
N THR A 286 -1.90 -6.14 8.37
CA THR A 286 -1.59 -6.65 7.03
C THR A 286 -0.84 -7.99 7.14
N PRO A 287 -1.30 -9.06 6.47
CA PRO A 287 -0.63 -10.36 6.51
C PRO A 287 0.83 -10.32 6.08
N ALA A 288 1.64 -11.19 6.68
CA ALA A 288 3.02 -11.41 6.29
C ALA A 288 3.19 -11.84 4.82
N SER A 289 2.19 -12.53 4.26
CA SER A 289 2.18 -12.96 2.86
C SER A 289 1.91 -11.82 1.86
N THR A 290 1.54 -10.64 2.33
CA THR A 290 1.34 -9.47 1.48
C THR A 290 2.69 -8.89 1.08
N VAL A 291 3.19 -9.31 -0.08
CA VAL A 291 4.35 -8.71 -0.74
C VAL A 291 3.79 -7.64 -1.68
N LEU A 292 4.06 -6.34 -1.46
CA LEU A 292 3.77 -5.30 -2.44
C LEU A 292 4.94 -5.19 -3.43
N ARG A 293 4.66 -4.82 -4.67
CA ARG A 293 5.71 -4.58 -5.67
C ARG A 293 6.68 -3.49 -5.18
N GLY A 294 7.96 -3.86 -5.04
CA GLY A 294 8.99 -3.04 -4.38
C GLY A 294 9.46 -3.59 -3.02
N ASP A 295 8.76 -4.59 -2.47
CA ASP A 295 9.07 -5.23 -1.18
C ASP A 295 9.96 -6.49 -1.32
N GLU A 296 10.49 -6.79 -2.51
CA GLU A 296 11.05 -8.12 -2.83
C GLU A 296 12.37 -8.46 -2.09
N ASP A 297 12.97 -7.54 -1.35
CA ASP A 297 14.32 -7.70 -0.77
C ASP A 297 14.42 -7.58 0.77
N GLN A 298 13.43 -8.07 1.54
CA GLN A 298 13.53 -8.01 3.01
C GLN A 298 13.34 -9.36 3.73
N HIS A 299 14.49 -9.83 4.25
CA HIS A 299 14.74 -10.83 5.30
C HIS A 299 14.71 -12.33 4.93
N ASP A 300 15.79 -13.02 5.34
CA ASP A 300 15.98 -14.48 5.38
C ASP A 300 15.17 -15.15 6.53
N ASP A 301 14.44 -14.34 7.30
CA ASP A 301 13.54 -14.75 8.39
C ASP A 301 12.07 -14.73 7.94
N LYS A 302 11.21 -15.49 8.64
CA LYS A 302 9.78 -15.57 8.33
C LYS A 302 9.17 -14.16 8.23
N PRO A 303 8.44 -13.82 7.15
CA PRO A 303 7.82 -12.51 7.04
C PRO A 303 6.86 -12.30 8.20
N LEU A 304 6.91 -11.12 8.81
CA LEU A 304 6.04 -10.70 9.90
C LEU A 304 4.86 -9.89 9.37
N ARG A 305 3.77 -9.83 10.14
CA ARG A 305 2.59 -9.02 9.80
C ARG A 305 2.95 -7.54 9.87
N GLN A 306 2.37 -6.73 8.99
CA GLN A 306 2.70 -5.31 8.85
C GLN A 306 1.56 -4.42 9.34
N SER A 307 1.88 -3.16 9.63
CA SER A 307 0.97 -2.23 10.27
C SER A 307 0.45 -1.17 9.29
N CYS A 308 -0.71 -0.59 9.59
CA CYS A 308 -1.28 0.54 8.84
C CYS A 308 -1.73 1.62 9.81
N PHE A 309 -1.58 2.89 9.43
CA PHE A 309 -2.26 3.97 10.12
C PHE A 309 -3.73 4.02 9.72
N LEU A 310 -4.53 4.76 10.49
CA LEU A 310 -5.90 5.12 10.18
C LEU A 310 -5.98 6.64 10.07
N TYR A 311 -6.48 7.13 8.94
CA TYR A 311 -6.65 8.55 8.68
C TYR A 311 -8.13 8.89 8.45
N TRP A 312 -8.53 10.10 8.81
CA TRP A 312 -9.88 10.62 8.63
C TRP A 312 -9.88 11.96 7.90
N HIS A 313 -10.86 12.15 7.02
CA HIS A 313 -11.14 13.41 6.38
C HIS A 313 -12.65 13.70 6.45
N PRO A 314 -13.09 14.67 7.28
CA PRO A 314 -14.50 15.03 7.38
C PRO A 314 -14.97 15.71 6.10
N LEU A 315 -16.12 15.29 5.57
CA LEU A 315 -16.77 15.94 4.42
C LEU A 315 -17.88 16.90 4.84
N THR A 316 -18.38 16.74 6.07
CA THR A 316 -19.35 17.62 6.72
C THR A 316 -18.81 18.10 8.06
N PRO A 317 -19.28 19.25 8.58
CA PRO A 317 -18.99 19.67 9.94
C PRO A 317 -19.37 18.58 10.95
N GLU A 318 -18.59 18.49 12.03
CA GLU A 318 -18.77 17.47 13.05
C GLU A 318 -19.36 18.09 14.31
N GLU A 319 -20.48 17.54 14.78
CA GLU A 319 -21.11 17.97 16.03
C GLU A 319 -20.24 17.63 17.25
N PRO A 320 -20.30 18.44 18.33
CA PRO A 320 -19.60 18.16 19.57
C PRO A 320 -19.93 16.78 20.13
N LEU A 321 -18.92 16.12 20.72
CA LEU A 321 -19.02 14.76 21.26
C LEU A 321 -18.79 14.76 22.77
N THR A 322 -19.47 13.88 23.50
CA THR A 322 -19.03 13.49 24.86
C THR A 322 -18.46 12.08 24.77
N ALA A 323 -17.18 11.92 25.08
CA ALA A 323 -16.45 10.67 24.93
C ALA A 323 -16.10 10.08 26.30
N SER A 324 -16.58 8.86 26.58
CA SER A 324 -16.20 8.07 27.74
C SER A 324 -14.97 7.22 27.41
N ILE A 325 -13.82 7.54 28.00
CA ILE A 325 -12.53 6.88 27.72
C ILE A 325 -11.75 6.59 29.02
N PRO A 326 -10.89 5.57 29.05
CA PRO A 326 -9.92 5.39 30.14
C PRO A 326 -9.04 6.64 30.33
N GLU A 327 -8.75 7.01 31.58
CA GLU A 327 -7.91 8.17 31.89
C GLU A 327 -6.52 8.08 31.25
N SER A 328 -5.97 6.87 31.13
CA SER A 328 -4.68 6.61 30.47
C SER A 328 -4.65 7.03 29.00
N PHE A 329 -5.79 7.08 28.32
CA PHE A 329 -5.89 7.46 26.92
C PHE A 329 -6.04 8.97 26.72
N LEU A 330 -6.34 9.72 27.78
CA LEU A 330 -6.64 11.15 27.69
C LEU A 330 -5.54 11.96 26.96
N PRO A 331 -4.22 11.76 27.22
CA PRO A 331 -3.19 12.54 26.55
C PRO A 331 -3.21 12.38 25.03
N ILE A 332 -3.22 11.13 24.53
CA ILE A 332 -3.17 10.87 23.09
C ILE A 332 -4.50 11.18 22.40
N VAL A 333 -5.64 10.87 23.03
CA VAL A 333 -6.97 11.11 22.45
C VAL A 333 -7.26 12.60 22.35
N THR A 334 -6.76 13.42 23.30
CA THR A 334 -6.87 14.88 23.21
C THR A 334 -6.17 15.40 21.95
N GLU A 335 -4.91 15.02 21.71
CA GLU A 335 -4.18 15.45 20.51
C GLU A 335 -4.85 14.99 19.21
N LEU A 336 -5.41 13.76 19.18
CA LEU A 336 -6.15 13.24 18.03
C LEU A 336 -7.38 14.10 17.68
N TYR A 337 -8.16 14.52 18.68
CA TYR A 337 -9.34 15.36 18.44
C TYR A 337 -8.99 16.83 18.17
N GLU A 338 -7.90 17.34 18.75
CA GLU A 338 -7.40 18.68 18.47
C GLU A 338 -7.02 18.84 16.99
N VAL A 339 -6.25 17.90 16.42
CA VAL A 339 -5.90 17.97 14.98
C VAL A 339 -7.11 17.78 14.07
N ARG A 340 -8.08 16.95 14.49
CA ARG A 340 -9.34 16.74 13.78
C ARG A 340 -10.24 17.98 13.81
N GLY A 341 -10.05 18.87 14.79
CA GLY A 341 -10.85 20.08 14.96
C GLY A 341 -12.28 19.79 15.42
N ARG A 342 -12.51 18.66 16.09
CA ARG A 342 -13.83 18.30 16.65
C ARG A 342 -13.86 18.61 18.14
N GLU A 343 -14.89 19.33 18.60
CA GLU A 343 -15.08 19.62 20.02
C GLU A 343 -15.48 18.34 20.78
N VAL A 344 -14.73 18.00 21.83
CA VAL A 344 -15.00 16.81 22.65
C VAL A 344 -14.93 17.13 24.13
N LYS A 345 -15.94 16.68 24.88
CA LYS A 345 -15.93 16.61 26.34
C LYS A 345 -15.53 15.19 26.75
N PHE A 346 -14.40 15.05 27.44
CA PHE A 346 -13.96 13.76 27.96
C PHE A 346 -14.60 13.44 29.32
N GLU A 347 -15.12 12.24 29.46
CA GLU A 347 -15.53 11.64 30.73
C GLU A 347 -14.62 10.43 31.00
N THR A 348 -13.88 10.48 32.12
CA THR A 348 -12.92 9.42 32.50
C THR A 348 -13.36 8.64 33.74
N GLU A 349 -14.48 9.04 34.35
CA GLU A 349 -15.06 8.31 35.47
C GLU A 349 -15.57 6.93 35.00
N LEU A 350 -15.10 5.87 35.65
CA LEU A 350 -15.57 4.52 35.38
C LEU A 350 -17.02 4.37 35.84
N ARG A 351 -17.94 4.30 34.87
CA ARG A 351 -19.37 4.10 35.10
C ARG A 351 -19.77 2.75 34.53
N TYR A 352 -20.31 1.89 35.38
CA TYR A 352 -20.79 0.57 34.96
C TYR A 352 -22.16 0.69 34.32
N ALA A 353 -22.44 -0.21 33.37
CA ALA A 353 -23.79 -0.40 32.89
C ALA A 353 -24.71 -0.80 34.08
N PRO A 354 -26.02 -0.51 34.01
CA PRO A 354 -26.94 -0.95 35.04
C PRO A 354 -27.12 -2.47 35.00
N SER A 355 -27.00 -3.15 36.14
CA SER A 355 -27.15 -4.63 36.35
C SER A 355 -28.37 -5.33 35.71
N PHE A 356 -29.38 -4.55 35.29
CA PHE A 356 -30.66 -5.03 34.72
C PHE A 356 -30.93 -4.42 33.33
N ALA A 357 -29.91 -3.82 32.72
CA ALA A 357 -29.96 -3.41 31.34
C ALA A 357 -29.93 -4.69 30.48
N ASP A 358 -31.10 -5.34 30.36
CA ASP A 358 -31.46 -6.26 29.26
C ASP A 358 -31.49 -5.50 27.91
N VAL A 359 -30.63 -4.50 27.73
CA VAL A 359 -30.28 -4.04 26.40
C VAL A 359 -29.41 -5.17 25.89
N ALA A 360 -29.96 -5.99 25.00
CA ALA A 360 -29.17 -6.90 24.21
C ALA A 360 -28.16 -6.03 23.44
N ALA A 361 -27.02 -5.75 24.06
CA ALA A 361 -25.85 -5.19 23.43
C ALA A 361 -25.53 -6.16 22.31
N ALA A 362 -25.95 -5.81 21.10
CA ALA A 362 -25.71 -6.66 19.95
C ALA A 362 -24.20 -6.59 19.71
N VAL A 363 -23.52 -7.68 20.08
CA VAL A 363 -22.12 -7.88 19.75
C VAL A 363 -22.10 -8.48 18.35
N HIS A 364 -21.54 -7.72 17.42
CA HIS A 364 -21.40 -8.12 16.03
C HIS A 364 -19.99 -8.61 15.79
N THR A 365 -19.86 -9.61 14.93
CA THR A 365 -18.57 -10.22 14.61
C THR A 365 -18.44 -10.44 13.11
N VAL A 366 -17.27 -10.13 12.57
CA VAL A 366 -16.89 -10.43 11.18
C VAL A 366 -15.46 -10.95 11.17
N PHE A 367 -15.22 -12.01 10.40
CA PHE A 367 -13.89 -12.56 10.18
C PHE A 367 -13.49 -12.41 8.71
N ASP A 368 -12.38 -11.70 8.47
CA ASP A 368 -11.72 -11.62 7.17
C ASP A 368 -10.68 -12.73 7.07
N HIS A 369 -11.03 -13.80 6.36
CA HIS A 369 -10.17 -14.97 6.17
C HIS A 369 -8.96 -14.68 5.26
N VAL A 370 -9.01 -13.65 4.41
CA VAL A 370 -7.85 -13.27 3.57
C VAL A 370 -6.78 -12.62 4.44
N ARG A 371 -7.21 -11.83 5.44
CA ARG A 371 -6.30 -11.15 6.37
C ARG A 371 -6.03 -11.90 7.67
N ASN A 372 -6.75 -12.99 7.95
CA ASN A 372 -6.84 -13.64 9.26
C ASN A 372 -7.19 -12.62 10.37
N LEU A 373 -8.14 -11.73 10.08
CA LEU A 373 -8.48 -10.58 10.92
C LEU A 373 -9.91 -10.66 11.42
N GLY A 374 -10.08 -10.62 12.73
CA GLY A 374 -11.37 -10.49 13.39
C GLY A 374 -11.75 -9.03 13.62
N ARG A 375 -13.02 -8.69 13.44
CA ARG A 375 -13.61 -7.42 13.89
C ARG A 375 -14.80 -7.70 14.76
N ILE A 376 -14.86 -7.01 15.88
CA ILE A 376 -15.95 -7.05 16.84
C ILE A 376 -16.40 -5.61 17.07
N TRP A 377 -17.69 -5.35 17.05
CA TRP A 377 -18.23 -4.07 17.47
C TRP A 377 -19.54 -4.26 18.22
N VAL A 378 -19.93 -3.26 19.02
CA VAL A 378 -21.12 -3.33 19.86
C VAL A 378 -22.00 -2.11 19.65
N ASP A 379 -23.31 -2.30 19.55
CA ASP A 379 -24.27 -1.19 19.38
C ASP A 379 -24.48 -0.38 20.69
N GLY A 380 -24.17 -1.00 21.83
CA GLY A 380 -24.26 -0.43 23.17
C GLY A 380 -23.58 -1.35 24.18
N ILE A 381 -23.36 -0.87 25.40
CA ILE A 381 -22.62 -1.62 26.43
C ILE A 381 -23.55 -2.04 27.57
N GLY A 382 -23.55 -3.33 27.88
CA GLY A 382 -24.22 -3.95 29.02
C GLY A 382 -23.24 -4.70 29.92
N ASP A 383 -23.71 -5.23 31.05
CA ASP A 383 -22.83 -5.82 32.08
C ASP A 383 -22.04 -7.05 31.61
N SER A 384 -22.55 -7.77 30.62
CA SER A 384 -21.90 -8.97 30.05
C SER A 384 -21.14 -8.68 28.75
N THR A 385 -21.04 -7.42 28.32
CA THR A 385 -20.42 -7.08 27.03
C THR A 385 -18.95 -7.52 26.97
N ALA A 386 -18.17 -7.29 28.03
CA ALA A 386 -16.77 -7.71 28.08
C ALA A 386 -16.62 -9.24 27.98
N ASP A 387 -17.42 -10.00 28.75
CA ASP A 387 -17.42 -11.47 28.72
C ASP A 387 -17.75 -12.02 27.32
N VAL A 388 -18.73 -11.41 26.63
CA VAL A 388 -19.13 -11.82 25.27
C VAL A 388 -18.03 -11.51 24.25
N ILE A 389 -17.35 -10.36 24.39
CA ILE A 389 -16.21 -10.01 23.54
C ILE A 389 -15.06 -11.00 23.74
N ASP A 390 -14.71 -11.33 24.98
CA ASP A 390 -13.66 -12.29 25.30
C ASP A 390 -13.96 -13.68 24.73
N GLU A 391 -15.20 -14.14 24.84
CA GLU A 391 -15.62 -15.40 24.21
C GLU A 391 -15.56 -15.36 22.69
N ALA A 392 -15.99 -14.24 22.07
CA ALA A 392 -15.88 -14.06 20.62
C ALA A 392 -14.42 -14.08 20.15
N VAL A 393 -13.50 -13.45 20.89
CA VAL A 393 -12.06 -13.48 20.62
C VAL A 393 -11.52 -14.90 20.71
N ARG A 394 -11.87 -15.66 21.75
CA ARG A 394 -11.49 -17.07 21.89
C ARG A 394 -11.94 -17.89 20.69
N VAL A 395 -13.20 -17.77 20.29
CA VAL A 395 -13.75 -18.47 19.11
C VAL A 395 -13.00 -18.07 17.84
N MET A 396 -12.75 -16.79 17.60
CA MET A 396 -12.01 -16.32 16.44
C MET A 396 -10.58 -16.86 16.41
N GLN A 397 -9.90 -16.87 17.56
CA GLN A 397 -8.53 -17.36 17.67
C GLN A 397 -8.45 -18.88 17.48
N GLU A 398 -9.27 -19.64 18.21
CA GLU A 398 -9.18 -21.11 18.28
C GLU A 398 -9.84 -21.81 17.08
N ALA A 399 -10.99 -21.32 16.63
CA ALA A 399 -11.77 -21.97 15.58
C ALA A 399 -11.51 -21.39 14.19
N ALA A 400 -11.35 -20.07 14.06
CA ALA A 400 -11.15 -19.40 12.78
C ALA A 400 -9.67 -19.11 12.45
N GLY A 401 -8.76 -19.23 13.43
CA GLY A 401 -7.34 -18.96 13.24
C GLY A 401 -7.04 -17.46 13.07
N ALA A 402 -7.78 -16.59 13.77
CA ALA A 402 -7.51 -15.17 13.77
C ALA A 402 -6.11 -14.89 14.32
N GLU A 403 -5.34 -14.12 13.58
CA GLU A 403 -4.00 -13.65 13.96
C GLU A 403 -4.04 -12.21 14.51
N PHE A 404 -5.19 -11.57 14.39
CA PHE A 404 -5.41 -10.20 14.84
C PHE A 404 -6.90 -9.94 15.07
N VAL A 405 -7.26 -9.17 16.11
CA VAL A 405 -8.66 -8.78 16.38
C VAL A 405 -8.77 -7.28 16.69
N PHE A 406 -9.73 -6.59 16.07
CA PHE A 406 -10.21 -5.28 16.50
C PHE A 406 -11.49 -5.39 17.33
N VAL A 407 -11.61 -4.51 18.32
CA VAL A 407 -12.85 -4.25 19.04
C VAL A 407 -13.17 -2.76 18.95
N ASP A 408 -14.35 -2.43 18.43
CA ASP A 408 -14.88 -1.07 18.38
C ASP A 408 -15.97 -0.91 19.45
N LEU A 409 -15.71 -0.06 20.45
CA LEU A 409 -16.68 0.32 21.48
C LEU A 409 -17.32 1.67 21.15
N PRO A 410 -18.63 1.86 21.39
CA PRO A 410 -19.29 3.14 21.20
C PRO A 410 -18.73 4.18 22.18
N ILE A 411 -17.96 5.15 21.68
CA ILE A 411 -17.19 6.04 22.56
C ILE A 411 -18.08 6.97 23.39
N ASP A 412 -19.31 7.20 22.94
CA ASP A 412 -20.31 8.03 23.59
C ASP A 412 -21.19 7.26 24.59
N ASP A 413 -20.96 5.95 24.76
CA ASP A 413 -21.59 5.16 25.82
C ASP A 413 -20.88 5.40 27.16
N PRO A 414 -21.59 5.77 28.25
CA PRO A 414 -20.97 5.99 29.56
C PRO A 414 -20.12 4.81 30.07
N ALA A 415 -20.45 3.57 29.69
CA ALA A 415 -19.73 2.36 30.09
C ALA A 415 -18.54 2.00 29.18
N CYS A 416 -18.22 2.82 28.19
CA CYS A 416 -17.07 2.62 27.30
C CYS A 416 -15.74 2.62 28.07
N ALA A 417 -15.51 3.58 28.97
CA ALA A 417 -14.26 3.67 29.74
C ALA A 417 -14.00 2.42 30.60
N VAL A 418 -15.03 1.88 31.25
CA VAL A 418 -14.88 0.69 32.10
C VAL A 418 -14.66 -0.58 31.28
N THR A 419 -15.46 -0.79 30.23
CA THR A 419 -15.32 -1.94 29.33
C THR A 419 -13.95 -1.94 28.64
N ALA A 420 -13.49 -0.78 28.19
CA ALA A 420 -12.15 -0.65 27.61
C ALA A 420 -11.05 -1.00 28.63
N THR A 421 -11.21 -0.60 29.90
CA THR A 421 -10.25 -0.91 30.96
C THR A 421 -10.20 -2.42 31.27
N GLU A 422 -11.34 -3.10 31.22
CA GLU A 422 -11.41 -4.57 31.34
C GLU A 422 -10.68 -5.25 30.18
N LEU A 423 -10.97 -4.85 28.93
CA LEU A 423 -10.31 -5.41 27.74
C LEU A 423 -8.80 -5.14 27.75
N LEU A 424 -8.34 -3.97 28.19
CA LEU A 424 -6.92 -3.69 28.37
C LEU A 424 -6.26 -4.67 29.34
N SER A 425 -6.96 -5.03 30.42
CA SER A 425 -6.47 -6.02 31.40
C SER A 425 -6.36 -7.43 30.79
N ASP A 426 -7.14 -7.70 29.74
CA ASP A 426 -7.11 -8.95 28.96
C ASP A 426 -6.13 -8.90 27.77
N GLY A 427 -5.22 -7.92 27.75
CA GLY A 427 -4.15 -7.81 26.77
C GLY A 427 -4.54 -7.15 25.45
N PHE A 428 -5.67 -6.44 25.40
CA PHE A 428 -5.91 -5.48 24.33
C PHE A 428 -5.00 -4.26 24.48
N LEU A 429 -4.73 -3.61 23.37
CA LEU A 429 -3.99 -2.36 23.25
C LEU A 429 -4.91 -1.30 22.67
N PHE A 430 -4.60 -0.03 22.95
CA PHE A 430 -5.18 1.07 22.21
C PHE A 430 -4.83 0.93 20.71
N SER A 431 -5.78 1.20 19.83
CA SER A 431 -5.53 1.33 18.39
C SER A 431 -5.76 2.74 17.91
N GLY A 432 -6.75 3.44 18.46
CA GLY A 432 -7.11 4.78 18.03
C GLY A 432 -8.58 5.09 18.21
N ILE A 433 -9.00 6.14 17.53
CA ILE A 433 -10.41 6.49 17.34
C ILE A 433 -10.83 5.93 15.97
N GLY A 434 -11.85 5.09 15.96
CA GLY A 434 -12.55 4.69 14.75
C GLY A 434 -13.49 5.82 14.32
N PRO A 435 -13.13 6.65 13.33
CA PRO A 435 -13.90 7.84 13.02
C PRO A 435 -15.24 7.41 12.40
N ARG A 436 -16.35 7.75 13.07
CA ARG A 436 -17.71 7.44 12.58
C ARG A 436 -17.94 5.94 12.30
N PHE A 437 -17.23 5.04 13.01
CA PHE A 437 -17.39 3.59 12.82
C PHE A 437 -18.60 3.00 13.53
N HIS A 438 -19.17 3.71 14.52
CA HIS A 438 -20.42 3.32 15.15
C HIS A 438 -21.62 3.83 14.34
N VAL A 439 -22.05 3.06 13.34
CA VAL A 439 -23.16 3.42 12.45
C VAL A 439 -24.51 3.24 13.14
N ARG A 440 -25.38 4.26 13.06
CA ARG A 440 -26.73 4.32 13.65
C ARG A 440 -27.73 4.74 12.58
N GLY A 441 -28.13 3.77 11.75
CA GLY A 441 -28.98 4.02 10.58
C GLY A 441 -28.26 4.94 9.59
N ASP A 442 -28.84 6.11 9.32
CA ASP A 442 -28.28 7.10 8.38
C ASP A 442 -27.22 8.03 9.02
N THR A 443 -26.93 7.86 10.31
CA THR A 443 -25.90 8.62 11.02
C THR A 443 -24.79 7.70 11.52
N ALA A 444 -23.69 8.26 12.02
CA ALA A 444 -22.65 7.48 12.67
C ALA A 444 -21.90 8.32 13.71
N GLU A 445 -21.33 7.65 14.70
CA GLU A 445 -20.51 8.25 15.74
C GLU A 445 -19.17 7.53 15.87
N ASP A 446 -18.22 8.18 16.53
CA ASP A 446 -16.88 7.63 16.73
C ASP A 446 -16.91 6.38 17.63
N SER A 447 -15.93 5.50 17.41
CA SER A 447 -15.68 4.35 18.25
C SER A 447 -14.32 4.48 18.94
N LEU A 448 -14.23 4.03 20.18
CA LEU A 448 -12.94 3.73 20.79
C LEU A 448 -12.49 2.39 20.24
N ARG A 449 -11.44 2.38 19.41
CA ARG A 449 -10.92 1.16 18.81
C ARG A 449 -9.78 0.60 19.64
N LEU A 450 -9.95 -0.65 20.05
CA LEU A 450 -8.93 -1.48 20.68
C LEU A 450 -8.47 -2.57 19.71
N GLN A 451 -7.26 -3.08 19.93
CA GLN A 451 -6.66 -4.13 19.12
C GLN A 451 -5.99 -5.20 19.96
N LYS A 452 -6.02 -6.45 19.49
CA LYS A 452 -5.32 -7.57 20.10
C LYS A 452 -4.54 -8.32 19.01
N PRO A 453 -3.22 -8.07 18.88
CA PRO A 453 -2.35 -8.88 18.04
C PRO A 453 -2.24 -10.28 18.65
N LEU A 454 -2.61 -11.31 17.88
CA LEU A 454 -2.51 -12.72 18.29
C LEU A 454 -1.30 -13.42 17.66
N ALA A 455 -0.73 -12.82 16.61
CA ALA A 455 0.52 -13.23 15.97
C ALA A 455 1.59 -12.11 16.05
N GLY A 456 2.84 -12.48 15.76
CA GLY A 456 3.95 -11.53 15.67
C GLY A 456 3.77 -10.54 14.52
N PHE A 457 4.24 -9.31 14.73
CA PHE A 457 4.21 -8.24 13.74
C PHE A 457 5.55 -7.52 13.68
N ASP A 458 5.81 -6.89 12.55
CA ASP A 458 7.02 -6.13 12.29
C ASP A 458 6.98 -4.80 13.05
N ARG A 459 7.76 -4.75 14.13
CA ARG A 459 7.94 -3.55 14.95
C ARG A 459 9.04 -2.64 14.42
N GLU A 460 10.06 -3.22 13.79
CA GLU A 460 11.25 -2.49 13.36
C GLU A 460 11.00 -1.75 12.04
N GLY A 461 10.14 -2.29 11.17
CA GLY A 461 9.70 -1.65 9.93
C GLY A 461 8.61 -0.58 10.09
N LEU A 462 8.27 -0.17 11.32
CA LEU A 462 7.30 0.90 11.57
C LEU A 462 7.92 2.27 11.26
N VAL A 463 7.35 2.95 10.27
CA VAL A 463 7.67 4.31 9.86
C VAL A 463 6.45 5.19 10.03
N ALA A 464 6.56 6.20 10.89
CA ALA A 464 5.52 7.17 11.16
C ALA A 464 5.86 8.53 10.54
N GLU A 465 4.89 9.12 9.85
CA GLU A 465 4.98 10.49 9.35
C GLU A 465 4.41 11.49 10.37
N GLY A 466 5.19 12.53 10.66
CA GLY A 466 4.80 13.64 11.54
C GLY A 466 4.84 13.34 13.04
N GLU A 467 4.81 14.40 13.85
CA GLU A 467 4.96 14.29 15.32
C GLU A 467 3.84 13.45 15.96
N LEU A 468 2.58 13.68 15.58
CA LEU A 468 1.45 12.94 16.12
C LEU A 468 1.46 11.46 15.69
N GLY A 469 1.93 11.16 14.47
CA GLY A 469 2.14 9.77 14.02
C GLY A 469 3.13 9.04 14.92
N GLN A 470 4.26 9.68 15.24
CA GLN A 470 5.26 9.10 16.13
C GLN A 470 4.72 8.94 17.57
N LYS A 471 4.02 9.94 18.10
CA LYS A 471 3.38 9.83 19.42
C LYS A 471 2.38 8.67 19.50
N LEU A 472 1.63 8.41 18.43
CA LEU A 472 0.73 7.24 18.36
C LEU A 472 1.51 5.92 18.44
N VAL A 473 2.60 5.80 17.69
CA VAL A 473 3.48 4.61 17.75
C VAL A 473 4.02 4.42 19.17
N ASP A 474 4.59 5.47 19.75
CA ASP A 474 5.19 5.42 21.09
C ASP A 474 4.15 5.08 22.16
N PHE A 475 2.95 5.66 22.06
CA PHE A 475 1.85 5.37 22.99
C PHE A 475 1.39 3.91 22.92
N ILE A 476 1.25 3.35 21.72
CA ILE A 476 0.73 2.00 21.52
C ILE A 476 1.78 0.93 21.85
N LEU A 477 3.05 1.19 21.53
CA LEU A 477 4.15 0.23 21.79
C LEU A 477 4.76 0.37 23.18
N GLY A 478 4.57 1.51 23.84
CA GLY A 478 5.03 1.77 25.20
C GLY A 478 4.03 1.38 26.30
N ALA A 479 2.79 1.04 25.93
CA ALA A 479 1.71 0.63 26.83
C ALA A 479 1.82 -0.83 27.31
#